data_AF-A0A7W5DDJ7-F1
#
_entry.id   AF-A0A7W5DDJ7-F1
#
_cell.length_a   1.000
_cell.length_b   1.000
_cell.length_c   1.000
_cell.angle_alpha   90.00
_cell.angle_beta   90.00
_cell.angle_gamma   90.00
#
_symmetry.space_group_name_H-M   'P 1'
#
loop_
_entity.id
_entity.type
_entity.pdbx_description
1 polymer ?
#
loop_
_entity_poly.entity_id
_entity_poly.type
_entity_poly.pdbx_seq_one_letter_code
_entity_poly.pdbx_strand_id
1 'polypeptide(L)'
;MDTDGELPILAIRLQIGADMLYWLANAADPAIWAMLDAWHAAGRMAVAAQFDNGRMFFVDKEYTKGPALRALRQRVASANLQTSTREFMQSAGEALLSGQLASRATSDIPSVASVRHVQGCTVCTETTGRILVPLEVAVSSACDLLIPESLARLVPPRQPAH
;
A
#
# COMPACT_ATOMS: atom_id res chain seq x y z
N MET A 1 1.52 18.61 16.18
CA MET A 1 2.10 17.59 17.07
C MET A 1 3.21 16.96 16.24
N ASP A 2 4.44 17.45 16.44
CA ASP A 2 5.63 16.90 15.79
C ASP A 2 5.89 15.51 16.36
N THR A 3 5.73 14.48 15.54
CA THR A 3 6.20 13.13 15.85
C THR A 3 7.65 13.03 15.40
N ASP A 4 8.56 13.54 16.24
CA ASP A 4 9.98 13.21 16.19
C ASP A 4 10.14 11.72 16.52
N GLY A 5 10.16 10.86 15.49
CA GLY A 5 10.51 9.45 15.65
C GLY A 5 9.91 8.48 14.64
N GLU A 6 8.81 8.83 13.98
CA GLU A 6 8.20 7.93 12.98
C GLU A 6 8.59 8.35 11.57
N LEU A 7 9.24 7.43 10.85
CA LEU A 7 9.51 7.63 9.44
C LEU A 7 8.18 7.63 8.67
N PRO A 8 7.93 8.68 7.87
CA PRO A 8 6.65 8.85 7.18
C PRO A 8 6.39 7.73 6.16
N ILE A 9 5.18 7.16 6.19
CA ILE A 9 4.66 6.30 5.10
C ILE A 9 4.32 7.18 3.91
N LEU A 10 4.80 6.80 2.72
CA LEU A 10 4.35 7.40 1.47
C LEU A 10 3.10 6.65 0.98
N ALA A 11 2.01 7.37 0.75
CA ALA A 11 0.79 6.78 0.21
C ALA A 11 0.53 7.29 -1.22
N ILE A 12 0.44 6.37 -2.17
CA ILE A 12 -0.15 6.62 -3.49
C ILE A 12 -1.60 6.19 -3.39
N ARG A 13 -2.54 7.05 -3.81
CA ARG A 13 -3.97 6.75 -3.72
C ARG A 13 -4.69 6.99 -5.03
N LEU A 14 -5.69 6.16 -5.30
CA LEU A 14 -6.56 6.27 -6.47
C LEU A 14 -8.01 6.08 -6.03
N GLN A 15 -8.85 7.08 -6.32
CA GLN A 15 -10.29 6.98 -6.13
C GLN A 15 -11.01 6.68 -7.45
N ILE A 16 -11.88 5.67 -7.44
CA ILE A 16 -12.76 5.32 -8.56
C ILE A 16 -14.18 5.31 -8.02
N GLY A 17 -14.99 6.31 -8.37
CA GLY A 17 -16.33 6.45 -7.79
C GLY A 17 -16.25 6.55 -6.26
N ALA A 18 -16.91 5.63 -5.55
CA ALA A 18 -16.89 5.60 -4.08
C ALA A 18 -15.78 4.70 -3.50
N ASP A 19 -14.91 4.13 -4.32
CA ASP A 19 -13.90 3.16 -3.90
C ASP A 19 -12.53 3.82 -3.92
N MET A 20 -11.72 3.56 -2.89
CA MET A 20 -10.38 4.12 -2.72
C MET A 20 -9.34 3.01 -2.60
N LEU A 21 -8.29 3.10 -3.40
CA LEU A 21 -7.13 2.22 -3.38
C LEU A 21 -5.93 2.97 -2.77
N TYR A 22 -5.24 2.35 -1.82
CA TYR A 22 -4.00 2.84 -1.23
C TYR A 22 -2.83 1.89 -1.51
N TRP A 23 -1.75 2.41 -2.06
CA TRP A 23 -0.44 1.77 -2.09
C TRP A 23 0.46 2.46 -1.07
N LEU A 24 0.75 1.78 0.03
CA LEU A 24 1.65 2.25 1.08
C LEU A 24 3.08 1.86 0.75
N ALA A 25 4.00 2.81 0.77
CA ALA A 25 5.39 2.61 0.38
C ALA A 25 6.35 3.15 1.46
N ASN A 26 7.48 2.46 1.63
CA ASN A 26 8.56 2.92 2.48
C ASN A 26 9.18 4.17 1.87
N ALA A 27 9.06 5.32 2.54
CA ALA A 27 9.62 6.56 2.03
C ALA A 27 11.15 6.61 2.03
N ALA A 28 11.84 5.73 2.78
CA ALA A 28 13.30 5.62 2.72
C ALA A 28 13.80 4.76 1.56
N ASP A 29 12.92 4.08 0.83
CA ASP A 29 13.30 3.13 -0.20
C ASP A 29 13.75 3.82 -1.50
N PRO A 30 15.00 3.61 -1.96
CA PRO A 30 15.50 4.19 -3.20
C PRO A 30 14.69 3.80 -4.43
N ALA A 31 14.12 2.59 -4.47
CA ALA A 31 13.34 2.12 -5.61
C ALA A 31 12.03 2.92 -5.78
N ILE A 32 11.42 3.33 -4.67
CA ILE A 32 10.24 4.20 -4.66
C ILE A 32 10.60 5.57 -5.22
N TRP A 33 11.73 6.15 -4.81
CA TRP A 33 12.19 7.42 -5.34
C TRP A 33 12.56 7.35 -6.83
N ALA A 34 13.18 6.26 -7.28
CA ALA A 34 13.48 6.04 -8.69
C ALA A 34 12.20 6.01 -9.54
N MET A 35 11.14 5.32 -9.07
CA MET A 35 9.83 5.32 -9.72
C MET A 35 9.22 6.73 -9.78
N LEU A 36 9.21 7.47 -8.66
CA LEU A 36 8.68 8.83 -8.62
C LEU A 36 9.50 9.80 -9.48
N ASP A 37 10.81 9.57 -9.59
CA ASP A 37 11.73 10.32 -10.45
C ASP A 37 11.40 10.08 -11.92
N ALA A 38 11.18 8.83 -12.32
CA ALA A 38 10.76 8.47 -13.68
C ALA A 38 9.41 9.09 -14.06
N TRP A 39 8.39 8.99 -13.19
CA TRP A 39 7.09 9.62 -13.44
C TRP A 39 7.19 11.13 -13.59
N HIS A 40 8.01 11.78 -12.75
CA HIS A 40 8.19 13.23 -12.84
C HIS A 40 8.87 13.65 -14.13
N ALA A 41 9.92 12.92 -14.55
CA ALA A 41 10.63 13.19 -15.80
C ALA A 41 9.72 12.99 -17.02
N ALA A 42 8.81 12.02 -16.97
CA ALA A 42 7.79 11.80 -18.00
C ALA A 42 6.62 12.79 -17.94
N GLY A 43 6.50 13.59 -16.87
CA GLY A 43 5.33 14.45 -16.59
C GLY A 43 4.03 13.67 -16.33
N ARG A 44 4.11 12.34 -16.20
CA ARG A 44 2.95 11.44 -16.06
C ARG A 44 3.27 10.29 -15.11
N MET A 45 2.30 9.97 -14.26
CA MET A 45 2.26 8.72 -13.51
C MET A 45 1.38 7.72 -14.24
N ALA A 46 1.69 6.43 -14.07
CA ALA A 46 0.86 5.34 -14.54
C ALA A 46 0.80 4.24 -13.49
N VAL A 47 -0.40 3.71 -13.26
CA VAL A 47 -0.66 2.59 -12.36
C VAL A 47 -1.43 1.54 -13.13
N ALA A 48 -0.97 0.30 -13.04
CA ALA A 48 -1.63 -0.85 -13.63
C ALA A 48 -1.98 -1.87 -12.55
N ALA A 49 -3.14 -2.50 -12.67
CA ALA A 49 -3.55 -3.64 -11.85
C ALA A 49 -4.03 -4.75 -12.79
N GLN A 50 -3.51 -5.96 -12.59
CA GLN A 50 -3.99 -7.14 -13.28
C GLN A 50 -4.80 -7.99 -12.32
N PHE A 51 -5.96 -8.45 -12.77
CA PHE A 51 -6.84 -9.34 -12.04
C PHE A 51 -6.66 -10.80 -12.53
N ASP A 52 -7.03 -11.77 -11.69
CA ASP A 52 -6.85 -13.20 -11.97
C ASP A 52 -7.54 -13.68 -13.25
N ASN A 53 -8.61 -12.99 -13.67
CA ASN A 53 -9.30 -13.24 -14.93
C ASN A 53 -8.56 -12.68 -16.17
N GLY A 54 -7.31 -12.24 -16.01
CA GLY A 54 -6.47 -11.67 -17.06
C GLY A 54 -6.81 -10.23 -17.42
N ARG A 55 -7.84 -9.62 -16.82
CA ARG A 55 -8.18 -8.21 -17.09
C ARG A 55 -7.11 -7.30 -16.52
N MET A 56 -6.75 -6.29 -17.30
CA MET A 56 -5.85 -5.23 -16.89
C MET A 56 -6.62 -3.93 -16.74
N PHE A 57 -6.41 -3.27 -15.62
CA PHE A 57 -6.83 -1.92 -15.35
C PHE A 57 -5.60 -1.03 -15.44
N PHE A 58 -5.70 0.07 -16.19
CA PHE A 58 -4.60 1.02 -16.39
C PHE A 58 -5.13 2.43 -16.19
N VAL A 59 -4.47 3.19 -15.33
CA VAL A 59 -4.77 4.60 -15.09
C VAL A 59 -3.48 5.38 -15.20
N ASP A 60 -3.55 6.48 -15.94
CA ASP A 60 -2.49 7.47 -15.97
C ASP A 60 -3.02 8.88 -15.69
N LYS A 61 -2.13 9.69 -15.14
CA LYS A 61 -2.40 11.08 -14.77
C LYS A 61 -1.16 11.92 -14.96
N GLU A 62 -1.38 13.21 -15.23
CA GLU A 62 -0.30 14.18 -15.12
C GLU A 62 0.28 14.14 -13.71
N TYR A 63 1.60 14.19 -13.62
CA TYR A 63 2.30 14.05 -12.36
C TYR A 63 3.51 14.96 -12.32
N THR A 64 3.65 15.68 -11.22
CA THR A 64 4.81 16.50 -10.91
C THR A 64 5.06 16.45 -9.41
N LYS A 65 6.34 16.37 -9.01
CA LYS A 65 6.67 16.39 -7.58
C LYS A 65 6.34 17.76 -7.00
N GLY A 66 5.45 17.78 -6.01
CA GLY A 66 5.16 18.98 -5.24
C GLY A 66 6.23 19.30 -4.20
N PRO A 67 6.16 20.49 -3.55
CA PRO A 67 7.07 20.87 -2.47
C PRO A 67 7.06 19.90 -1.29
N ALA A 68 5.89 19.38 -0.90
CA ALA A 68 5.76 18.42 0.19
C ALA A 68 6.53 17.12 -0.07
N LEU A 69 6.46 16.60 -1.30
CA LEU A 69 7.18 15.39 -1.68
C LEU A 69 8.70 15.62 -1.74
N ARG A 70 9.15 16.81 -2.12
CA ARG A 70 10.57 17.20 -2.04
C ARG A 70 11.05 17.29 -0.60
N ALA A 71 10.26 17.90 0.29
CA ALA A 71 10.59 17.98 1.72
C ALA A 71 10.65 16.59 2.37
N LEU A 72 9.72 15.70 2.00
CA LEU A 72 9.74 14.30 2.41
C LEU A 72 11.06 13.61 2.00
N ARG A 73 11.51 13.78 0.75
CA ARG A 73 12.78 13.22 0.27
C ARG A 73 13.98 13.69 1.11
N GLN A 74 14.00 14.97 1.47
CA GLN A 74 15.08 15.51 2.31
C GLN A 74 15.07 14.92 3.71
N ARG A 75 13.89 14.77 4.33
CA ARG A 75 13.75 14.17 5.66
C ARG A 75 14.26 12.73 5.73
N VAL A 76 14.09 11.96 4.67
CA VAL A 76 14.46 10.54 4.63
C VAL A 76 15.84 10.29 4.00
N ALA A 77 16.53 11.33 3.53
CA ALA A 77 17.79 11.19 2.80
C ALA A 77 18.92 10.54 3.62
N SER A 78 18.89 10.71 4.95
CA SER A 78 19.85 10.13 5.89
C SER A 78 19.28 8.96 6.71
N ALA A 79 18.11 8.46 6.35
CA ALA A 79 17.47 7.38 7.10
C ALA A 79 18.25 6.06 6.93
N ASN A 80 18.38 5.29 8.03
CA ASN A 80 18.92 3.94 7.93
C ASN A 80 17.88 3.03 7.28
N LEU A 81 18.18 2.51 6.09
CA LEU A 81 17.22 1.73 5.30
C LEU A 81 16.65 0.51 6.03
N GLN A 82 17.48 -0.22 6.78
CA GLN A 82 17.02 -1.43 7.50
C GLN A 82 16.05 -1.08 8.63
N THR A 83 16.39 -0.07 9.43
CA THR A 83 15.50 0.45 10.48
C THR A 83 14.21 0.99 9.86
N SER A 84 14.33 1.77 8.79
CA SER A 84 13.20 2.36 8.06
C SER A 84 12.25 1.32 7.52
N THR A 85 12.77 0.24 6.91
CA THR A 85 11.95 -0.86 6.42
C THR A 85 11.20 -1.55 7.55
N ARG A 86 11.83 -1.79 8.70
CA ARG A 86 11.16 -2.41 9.86
C ARG A 86 10.02 -1.53 10.38
N GLU A 87 10.29 -0.24 10.57
CA GLU A 87 9.30 0.73 11.04
C GLU A 87 8.15 0.86 10.04
N PHE A 88 8.46 1.00 8.74
CA PHE A 88 7.45 1.01 7.68
C PHE A 88 6.56 -0.24 7.74
N MET A 89 7.14 -1.43 7.85
CA MET A 89 6.38 -2.68 7.86
C MET A 89 5.42 -2.77 9.04
N GLN A 90 5.87 -2.32 10.22
CA GLN A 90 5.03 -2.27 11.41
C GLN A 90 3.88 -1.27 11.23
N SER A 91 4.20 -0.01 10.88
CA SER A 91 3.19 1.05 10.75
C SER A 91 2.22 0.82 9.58
N ALA A 92 2.70 0.30 8.45
CA ALA A 92 1.85 -0.05 7.31
C ALA A 92 0.95 -1.25 7.64
N GLY A 93 1.49 -2.27 8.31
CA GLY A 93 0.71 -3.41 8.79
C GLY A 93 -0.42 -2.97 9.73
N GLU A 94 -0.11 -2.11 10.70
CA GLU A 94 -1.12 -1.54 11.60
C GLU A 94 -2.17 -0.73 10.84
N ALA A 95 -1.76 0.14 9.91
CA ALA A 95 -2.69 0.95 9.12
C ALA A 95 -3.66 0.09 8.29
N LEU A 96 -3.16 -1.01 7.72
CA LEU A 96 -3.96 -1.94 6.91
C LEU A 96 -4.92 -2.78 7.75
N LEU A 97 -4.51 -3.24 8.93
CA LEU A 97 -5.28 -4.19 9.74
C LEU A 97 -6.24 -3.51 10.74
N SER A 98 -5.97 -2.27 11.14
CA SER A 98 -6.76 -1.56 12.18
C SER A 98 -8.02 -0.87 11.66
N GLY A 99 -8.23 -0.82 10.34
CA GLY A 99 -9.30 -0.02 9.73
C GLY A 99 -9.05 1.49 9.76
N GLN A 100 -7.88 1.95 10.22
CA GLN A 100 -7.51 3.37 10.24
C GLN A 100 -7.52 4.02 8.85
N LEU A 101 -7.15 3.26 7.80
CA LEU A 101 -7.25 3.76 6.43
C LEU A 101 -8.70 4.07 6.04
N ALA A 102 -9.64 3.18 6.37
CA ALA A 102 -11.05 3.36 6.06
C ALA A 102 -11.65 4.54 6.84
N SER A 103 -11.33 4.67 8.13
CA SER A 103 -11.89 5.74 8.97
C SER A 103 -11.37 7.14 8.64
N ARG A 104 -10.20 7.24 8.01
CA ARG A 104 -9.55 8.51 7.62
C ARG A 104 -9.66 8.82 6.13
N ALA A 105 -10.26 7.93 5.33
CA ALA A 105 -10.38 8.14 3.89
C ALA A 105 -11.34 9.30 3.59
N THR A 106 -10.83 10.31 2.91
CA THR A 106 -11.63 11.43 2.40
C THR A 106 -11.79 11.31 0.89
N SER A 107 -12.91 11.78 0.35
CA SER A 107 -13.09 11.79 -1.10
C SER A 107 -12.27 12.90 -1.77
N ASP A 108 -11.60 12.53 -2.86
CA ASP A 108 -10.92 13.42 -3.79
C ASP A 108 -11.82 13.85 -4.97
N ILE A 109 -13.04 13.32 -5.05
CA ILE A 109 -14.00 13.56 -6.13
C ILE A 109 -15.16 14.37 -5.55
N PRO A 110 -15.35 15.66 -5.93
CA PRO A 110 -16.37 16.52 -5.34
C PRO A 110 -17.81 15.98 -5.44
N SER A 111 -18.12 15.19 -6.47
CA SER A 111 -19.46 14.59 -6.66
C SER A 111 -19.70 13.33 -5.82
N VAL A 112 -18.68 12.82 -5.13
CA VAL A 112 -18.77 11.63 -4.29
C VAL A 112 -18.77 12.07 -2.82
N ALA A 113 -19.93 12.00 -2.18
CA ALA A 113 -20.09 12.48 -0.80
C ALA A 113 -19.26 11.71 0.22
N SER A 114 -19.04 10.41 0.02
CA SER A 114 -18.25 9.57 0.92
C SER A 114 -17.60 8.39 0.20
N VAL A 115 -16.42 8.00 0.70
CA VAL A 115 -15.74 6.76 0.31
C VAL A 115 -16.43 5.60 1.03
N ARG A 116 -16.86 4.58 0.29
CA ARG A 116 -17.58 3.41 0.83
C ARG A 116 -16.68 2.20 0.99
N HIS A 117 -15.75 2.00 0.06
CA HIS A 117 -14.81 0.90 0.12
C HIS A 117 -13.38 1.41 0.10
N VAL A 118 -12.54 0.86 0.97
CA VAL A 118 -11.12 1.18 1.06
C VAL A 118 -10.34 -0.11 1.02
N GLN A 119 -9.45 -0.22 0.04
CA GLN A 119 -8.50 -1.31 -0.06
C GLN A 119 -7.09 -0.74 -0.01
N GLY A 120 -6.23 -1.35 0.80
CA GLY A 120 -4.83 -0.97 0.93
C GLY A 120 -3.90 -2.13 0.64
N CYS A 121 -2.72 -1.83 0.15
CA CYS A 121 -1.62 -2.78 0.02
C CYS A 121 -0.28 -2.09 0.29
N THR A 122 0.75 -2.88 0.57
CA THR A 122 2.13 -2.41 0.65
C THR A 122 2.83 -2.57 -0.70
N VAL A 123 3.59 -1.57 -1.12
CA VAL A 123 4.49 -1.67 -2.27
C VAL A 123 5.70 -2.48 -1.85
N CYS A 124 5.84 -3.68 -2.43
CA CYS A 124 6.99 -4.53 -2.20
C CYS A 124 8.08 -4.24 -3.24
N THR A 125 9.29 -4.03 -2.75
CA THR A 125 10.52 -3.84 -3.52
C THR A 125 11.55 -4.86 -3.02
N GLU A 126 12.71 -4.93 -3.66
CA GLU A 126 13.81 -5.80 -3.19
C GLU A 126 14.24 -5.45 -1.75
N THR A 127 14.18 -4.18 -1.38
CA THR A 127 14.59 -3.61 -0.09
C THR A 127 13.50 -3.72 0.99
N THR A 128 12.22 -3.64 0.60
CA THR A 128 11.08 -3.81 1.53
C THR A 128 10.81 -5.29 1.82
N GLY A 129 11.22 -6.19 0.93
CA GLY A 129 11.02 -7.62 1.07
C GLY A 129 9.58 -8.06 0.80
N ARG A 130 9.22 -9.27 1.25
CA ARG A 130 7.87 -9.82 1.12
C ARG A 130 7.23 -9.97 2.49
N ILE A 131 5.98 -9.55 2.61
CA ILE A 131 5.16 -9.83 3.80
C ILE A 131 4.64 -11.26 3.68
N LEU A 132 5.05 -12.14 4.58
CA LEU A 132 4.40 -13.42 4.79
C LEU A 132 3.34 -13.21 5.85
N VAL A 133 2.07 -13.14 5.44
CA VAL A 133 0.96 -13.20 6.37
C VAL A 133 0.74 -14.68 6.73
N PRO A 134 0.92 -15.10 7.98
CA PRO A 134 0.64 -16.47 8.38
C PRO A 134 -0.82 -16.79 8.05
N LEU A 135 -1.06 -17.97 7.48
CA LEU A 135 -2.37 -18.35 6.96
C LEU A 135 -3.47 -18.25 8.04
N GLU A 136 -3.11 -18.52 9.29
CA GLU A 136 -3.99 -18.42 10.47
C GLU A 136 -4.58 -17.02 10.67
N VAL A 137 -3.80 -15.97 10.36
CA VAL A 137 -4.21 -14.55 10.46
C VAL A 137 -5.03 -14.13 9.24
N ALA A 138 -4.69 -14.66 8.06
CA ALA A 138 -5.45 -14.40 6.83
C ALA A 138 -6.88 -14.96 6.90
N VAL A 139 -7.08 -16.06 7.63
CA VAL A 139 -8.38 -16.73 7.78
C VAL A 139 -9.25 -16.10 8.88
N SER A 140 -8.66 -15.53 9.94
CA SER A 140 -9.43 -14.90 11.03
C SER A 140 -9.96 -13.49 10.68
N SER A 141 -9.32 -12.81 9.74
CA SER A 141 -9.68 -11.44 9.31
C SER A 141 -10.46 -11.42 7.99
N ALA A 142 -10.90 -12.58 7.50
CA ALA A 142 -11.58 -12.71 6.22
C ALA A 142 -13.01 -12.12 6.27
N CYS A 143 -13.12 -10.82 6.06
CA CYS A 143 -14.13 -10.32 5.14
C CYS A 143 -13.77 -10.87 3.76
N ASP A 144 -14.43 -11.96 3.35
CA ASP A 144 -14.55 -12.48 1.97
C ASP A 144 -13.32 -12.33 1.07
N LEU A 145 -12.13 -12.65 1.57
CA LEU A 145 -10.98 -12.91 0.71
C LEU A 145 -11.26 -14.23 0.00
N LEU A 146 -11.62 -14.15 -1.28
CA LEU A 146 -11.54 -15.27 -2.21
C LEU A 146 -10.10 -15.80 -2.17
N ILE A 147 -9.86 -16.84 -1.38
CA ILE A 147 -8.58 -17.54 -1.37
C ILE A 147 -8.46 -18.22 -2.73
N PRO A 148 -7.46 -17.89 -3.56
CA PRO A 148 -7.23 -18.60 -4.81
C PRO A 148 -7.03 -20.09 -4.52
N GLU A 149 -7.66 -20.98 -5.30
CA GLU A 149 -7.57 -22.45 -5.09
C GLU A 149 -6.13 -22.97 -5.03
N SER A 150 -5.18 -22.26 -5.65
CA SER A 150 -3.75 -22.58 -5.60
C SER A 150 -3.16 -22.50 -4.19
N LEU A 151 -3.68 -21.63 -3.33
CA LEU A 151 -3.26 -21.49 -1.93
C LEU A 151 -4.02 -22.45 -0.99
N ALA A 152 -5.22 -22.90 -1.37
CA ALA A 152 -5.98 -23.90 -0.61
C ALA A 152 -5.25 -25.26 -0.50
N ARG A 153 -4.35 -25.57 -1.45
CA ARG A 153 -3.55 -26.81 -1.44
C ARG A 153 -2.40 -26.83 -0.43
N LEU A 154 -2.08 -25.68 0.18
CA LEU A 154 -1.05 -25.57 1.22
C LEU A 154 -1.62 -25.74 2.63
N VAL A 155 -2.93 -25.96 2.75
CA VAL A 155 -3.60 -26.20 4.04
C VAL A 155 -3.59 -27.70 4.32
N PRO A 156 -2.82 -28.19 5.32
CA PRO A 156 -2.93 -29.58 5.73
C PRO A 156 -4.36 -29.85 6.24
N PRO A 157 -4.98 -31.00 5.90
CA PRO A 157 -6.31 -31.32 6.38
C PRO A 157 -6.31 -31.33 7.90
N ARG A 158 -7.29 -30.65 8.52
CA ARG A 158 -7.51 -30.69 9.97
C ARG A 158 -7.66 -32.15 10.38
N GLN A 159 -6.72 -32.64 11.19
CA GLN A 159 -6.94 -33.91 11.89
C GLN A 159 -8.09 -33.71 12.89
N PRO A 160 -9.07 -34.63 12.93
CA PRO A 160 -10.13 -34.56 13.92
C PRO A 160 -9.53 -34.68 15.31
N ALA A 161 -9.95 -33.80 16.21
CA ALA A 161 -9.57 -33.87 17.62
C ALA A 161 -10.11 -35.18 18.22
N HIS A 162 -9.21 -35.94 18.84
CA HIS A 162 -9.55 -37.09 19.68
C HIS A 162 -9.89 -36.65 21.11
#